data_AF-A0A358WA37-F1
#
_entry.id   AF-A0A358WA37-F1
#
_cell.length_a   1.000
_cell.length_b   1.000
_cell.length_c   1.000
_cell.angle_alpha   90.00
_cell.angle_beta   90.00
_cell.angle_gamma   90.00
#
_symmetry.space_group_name_H-M   'P 1'
#
loop_
_entity.id
_entity.type
_entity.pdbx_description
1 polymer ?
#
loop_
_entity_poly.entity_id
_entity_poly.type
_entity_poly.pdbx_seq_one_letter_code
_entity_poly.pdbx_strand_id
1 'polypeptide(L)'
;KVTEAKGDKGDKGDKGDKGDKGDTGATGVGVKSVTIDEDGNLIITLTDDTVHNAGKVNASNGENGRNGADGVGIENAVVDENGNLIITLSDGTVHNLGKVTGEKGDAGKDGQDGSNGNGIQSAEIDADGNLIITFTDGVVTNLGKIVGTDGKNGTDGKDGKDGVDGKNGIGIKGCRIDDNGNLILTLTDNTTLDAGNISAISDNVNVSKPLATAAVSVAGTSLLWNVVSVAISIIRKKKLV
;
A
#
# COMPACT_ATOMS: atom_id res chain seq x y z
N LYS A 1 28.10 -165.23 41.91
CA LYS A 1 28.42 -165.11 40.46
C LYS A 1 27.22 -165.61 39.68
N VAL A 2 26.28 -164.72 39.33
CA VAL A 2 25.22 -164.99 38.36
C VAL A 2 25.10 -163.73 37.52
N THR A 3 25.57 -163.84 36.29
CA THR A 3 25.44 -162.87 35.20
C THR A 3 24.14 -163.18 34.47
N GLU A 4 23.17 -162.27 34.50
CA GLU A 4 21.99 -162.35 33.64
C GLU A 4 22.05 -161.23 32.61
N ALA A 5 21.96 -161.64 31.35
CA ALA A 5 22.11 -160.80 30.17
C ALA A 5 20.96 -159.82 30.05
N LYS A 6 21.31 -158.55 29.79
CA LYS A 6 20.35 -157.48 29.51
C LYS A 6 19.73 -157.72 28.14
N GLY A 7 18.43 -158.01 28.09
CA GLY A 7 17.67 -158.13 26.84
C GLY A 7 17.65 -156.82 26.06
N ASP A 8 17.69 -156.94 24.73
CA ASP A 8 17.72 -155.81 23.80
C ASP A 8 16.53 -154.87 24.00
N LYS A 9 16.79 -153.57 23.90
CA LYS A 9 15.78 -152.53 24.06
C LYS A 9 14.88 -152.55 22.82
N GLY A 10 13.61 -152.90 23.00
CA GLY A 10 12.62 -152.93 21.92
C GLY A 10 12.49 -151.59 21.19
N ASP A 11 12.17 -151.68 19.90
CA ASP A 11 12.06 -150.54 18.98
C ASP A 11 11.11 -149.46 19.51
N LYS A 12 11.47 -148.21 19.25
CA LYS A 12 10.66 -147.05 19.63
C LYS A 12 9.40 -147.04 18.77
N GLY A 13 8.24 -147.23 19.41
CA GLY A 13 6.94 -147.22 18.72
C GLY A 13 6.68 -145.94 17.92
N ASP A 14 5.89 -146.09 16.86
CA ASP A 14 5.56 -145.02 15.91
C ASP A 14 4.94 -143.81 16.61
N LYS A 15 5.21 -142.62 16.06
CA LYS A 15 4.66 -141.36 16.56
C LYS A 15 3.15 -141.34 16.27
N GLY A 16 2.34 -141.29 17.33
CA GLY A 16 0.88 -141.26 17.21
C GLY A 16 0.36 -140.10 16.37
N ASP A 17 -0.81 -140.32 15.75
CA ASP A 17 -1.47 -139.37 14.87
C ASP A 17 -1.75 -138.01 15.54
N LYS A 18 -1.81 -136.95 14.73
CA LYS A 18 -2.16 -135.61 15.20
C LYS A 18 -3.63 -135.61 15.65
N GLY A 19 -3.89 -135.20 16.88
CA GLY A 19 -5.25 -135.09 17.42
C GLY A 19 -6.13 -134.14 16.61
N ASP A 20 -7.44 -134.40 16.65
CA ASP A 20 -8.45 -133.65 15.91
C ASP A 20 -8.47 -132.16 16.27
N LYS A 21 -8.93 -131.33 15.32
CA LYS A 21 -9.15 -129.89 15.55
C LYS A 21 -10.26 -129.73 16.58
N GLY A 22 -10.01 -128.94 17.64
CA GLY A 22 -11.03 -128.60 18.62
C GLY A 22 -12.19 -127.81 18.03
N ASP A 23 -13.36 -127.95 18.64
CA ASP A 23 -14.61 -127.32 18.21
C ASP A 23 -14.52 -125.78 18.25
N THR A 24 -15.30 -125.13 17.39
CA THR A 24 -15.48 -123.68 17.41
C THR A 24 -16.14 -123.25 18.73
N GLY A 25 -15.56 -122.25 19.41
CA GLY A 25 -16.13 -121.70 20.65
C GLY A 25 -17.52 -121.09 20.47
N ALA A 26 -18.26 -120.96 21.57
CA ALA A 26 -19.60 -120.38 21.56
C ALA A 26 -19.60 -118.92 21.06
N THR A 27 -20.72 -118.51 20.45
CA THR A 27 -20.94 -117.10 20.06
C THR A 27 -20.95 -116.20 21.30
N GLY A 28 -20.19 -115.09 21.27
CA GLY A 28 -20.11 -114.16 22.39
C GLY A 28 -21.36 -113.31 22.59
N VAL A 29 -21.51 -112.76 23.80
CA VAL A 29 -22.60 -111.82 24.15
C VAL A 29 -22.21 -110.39 23.74
N GLY A 30 -23.09 -109.71 23.00
CA GLY A 30 -22.91 -108.33 22.55
C GLY A 30 -23.78 -107.32 23.31
N VAL A 31 -23.69 -106.05 22.95
CA VAL A 31 -24.57 -105.00 23.51
C VAL A 31 -25.86 -104.91 22.69
N LYS A 32 -27.01 -105.00 23.36
CA LYS A 32 -28.35 -104.89 22.77
C LYS A 32 -28.85 -103.44 22.77
N SER A 33 -28.70 -102.71 23.87
CA SER A 33 -29.10 -101.30 23.96
C SER A 33 -28.34 -100.55 25.04
N VAL A 34 -28.27 -99.23 24.91
CA VAL A 34 -27.73 -98.32 25.92
C VAL A 34 -28.70 -97.16 26.09
N THR A 35 -29.14 -96.90 27.32
CA THR A 35 -30.11 -95.85 27.66
C THR A 35 -29.70 -95.10 28.92
N ILE A 36 -30.26 -93.90 29.12
CA ILE A 36 -30.23 -93.22 30.41
C ILE A 36 -31.61 -93.43 31.06
N ASP A 37 -31.64 -93.93 32.30
CA ASP A 37 -32.89 -94.11 33.04
C ASP A 37 -33.42 -92.77 33.62
N GLU A 38 -34.61 -92.81 34.22
CA GLU A 38 -35.25 -91.63 34.82
C GLU A 38 -34.45 -91.05 36.00
N ASP A 39 -33.61 -91.88 36.65
CA ASP A 39 -32.71 -91.48 37.74
C ASP A 39 -31.38 -90.89 37.23
N GLY A 40 -31.17 -90.89 35.91
CA GLY A 40 -29.99 -90.35 35.23
C GLY A 40 -28.80 -91.32 35.16
N ASN A 41 -29.02 -92.62 35.37
CA ASN A 41 -27.96 -93.63 35.25
C ASN A 41 -27.83 -94.19 33.83
N LEU A 42 -26.61 -94.53 33.44
CA LEU A 42 -26.32 -95.25 32.21
C LEU A 42 -26.66 -96.74 32.36
N ILE A 43 -27.64 -97.20 31.62
CA ILE A 43 -28.09 -98.59 31.58
C ILE A 43 -27.64 -99.24 30.27
N ILE A 44 -26.96 -100.38 30.36
CA ILE A 44 -26.47 -101.18 29.24
C ILE A 44 -27.16 -102.54 29.29
N THR A 45 -27.95 -102.87 28.27
CA THR A 45 -28.56 -104.19 28.10
C THR A 45 -27.77 -104.98 27.09
N LEU A 46 -27.43 -106.23 27.39
CA LEU A 46 -26.71 -107.14 26.49
C LEU A 46 -27.68 -108.01 25.67
N THR A 47 -27.15 -108.73 24.67
CA THR A 47 -27.95 -109.57 23.75
C THR A 47 -28.55 -110.81 24.42
N ASP A 48 -28.06 -111.19 25.59
CA ASP A 48 -28.60 -112.26 26.44
C ASP A 48 -29.59 -111.75 27.50
N ASP A 49 -30.06 -110.50 27.34
CA ASP A 49 -30.99 -109.80 28.24
C ASP A 49 -30.42 -109.46 29.64
N THR A 50 -29.13 -109.67 29.87
CA THR A 50 -28.47 -109.13 31.08
C THR A 50 -28.40 -107.60 31.04
N VAL A 51 -28.56 -106.97 32.21
CA VAL A 51 -28.60 -105.51 32.36
C VAL A 51 -27.53 -105.05 33.35
N HIS A 52 -26.73 -104.07 32.92
CA HIS A 52 -25.70 -103.42 33.72
C HIS A 52 -26.03 -101.94 33.93
N ASN A 53 -25.99 -101.49 35.18
CA ASN A 53 -26.04 -100.07 35.53
C ASN A 53 -24.61 -99.57 35.74
N ALA A 54 -24.15 -98.66 34.87
CA ALA A 54 -22.81 -98.07 34.90
C ALA A 54 -22.75 -96.75 35.72
N GLY A 55 -23.84 -96.38 36.40
CA GLY A 55 -23.93 -95.24 37.31
C GLY A 55 -24.40 -93.95 36.65
N LYS A 56 -24.51 -92.89 37.46
CA LYS A 56 -25.01 -91.57 37.04
C LYS A 56 -24.17 -90.94 35.94
N VAL A 57 -24.84 -90.46 34.89
CA VAL A 57 -24.26 -89.60 33.87
C VAL A 57 -24.54 -88.15 34.27
N ASN A 58 -23.51 -87.45 34.75
CA ASN A 58 -23.64 -86.04 35.08
C ASN A 58 -23.63 -85.20 33.79
N ALA A 59 -24.77 -84.61 33.44
CA ALA A 59 -24.94 -83.79 32.24
C ALA A 59 -24.69 -82.29 32.47
N SER A 60 -23.83 -81.90 33.43
CA SER A 60 -23.45 -80.50 33.56
C SER A 60 -22.42 -80.13 32.49
N ASN A 61 -22.72 -79.12 31.67
CA ASN A 61 -21.71 -78.47 30.84
C ASN A 61 -20.56 -78.02 31.76
N GLY A 62 -19.32 -78.35 31.40
CA GLY A 62 -18.15 -77.87 32.12
C GLY A 62 -18.14 -76.34 32.18
N GLU A 63 -17.53 -75.78 33.23
CA GLU A 63 -17.41 -74.32 33.34
C GLU A 63 -16.68 -73.75 32.11
N ASN A 64 -17.14 -72.60 31.62
CA ASN A 64 -16.42 -71.88 30.58
C ASN A 64 -15.00 -71.57 31.09
N GLY A 65 -14.00 -71.74 30.22
CA GLY A 65 -12.64 -71.30 30.51
C GLY A 65 -12.62 -69.81 30.86
N ARG A 66 -11.69 -69.41 31.73
CA ARG A 66 -11.51 -67.98 32.05
C ARG A 66 -11.15 -67.19 30.79
N ASN A 67 -11.65 -65.97 30.69
CA ASN A 67 -11.21 -65.04 29.67
C ASN A 67 -9.69 -64.85 29.77
N GLY A 68 -9.04 -64.65 28.62
CA GLY A 68 -7.62 -64.25 28.59
C GLY A 68 -7.44 -62.89 29.28
N ALA A 69 -6.21 -62.63 29.74
CA ALA A 69 -5.86 -61.32 30.27
C ALA A 69 -6.01 -60.24 29.17
N ASP A 70 -6.33 -59.02 29.59
CA ASP A 70 -6.36 -57.87 28.69
C ASP A 70 -4.97 -57.63 28.09
N GLY A 71 -4.95 -57.18 26.83
CA GLY A 71 -3.71 -56.87 26.12
C GLY A 71 -3.05 -55.57 26.62
N VAL A 72 -1.73 -55.47 26.44
CA VAL A 72 -0.97 -54.23 26.69
C VAL A 72 -1.08 -53.32 25.48
N GLY A 73 -1.59 -52.10 25.68
CA GLY A 73 -1.73 -51.07 24.65
C GLY A 73 -0.62 -50.02 24.72
N ILE A 74 -0.69 -49.04 23.82
CA ILE A 74 0.16 -47.84 23.88
C ILE A 74 -0.54 -46.79 24.75
N GLU A 75 0.13 -46.33 25.79
CA GLU A 75 -0.32 -45.23 26.65
C GLU A 75 0.11 -43.87 26.08
N ASN A 76 1.37 -43.76 25.61
CA ASN A 76 1.91 -42.50 25.11
C ASN A 76 2.97 -42.73 24.02
N ALA A 77 3.13 -41.76 23.12
CA ALA A 77 4.16 -41.75 22.08
C ALA A 77 4.67 -40.31 21.90
N VAL A 78 5.94 -40.08 22.21
CA VAL A 78 6.56 -38.74 22.17
C VAL A 78 7.91 -38.77 21.47
N VAL A 79 8.33 -37.63 20.92
CA VAL A 79 9.70 -37.44 20.45
C VAL A 79 10.46 -36.65 21.52
N ASP A 80 11.57 -37.18 22.01
CA ASP A 80 12.40 -36.53 23.03
C ASP A 80 13.23 -35.36 22.46
N GLU A 81 13.94 -34.63 23.34
CA GLU A 81 14.81 -33.51 22.96
C GLU A 81 15.97 -33.92 22.04
N ASN A 82 16.36 -35.20 22.08
CA ASN A 82 17.39 -35.77 21.21
C ASN A 82 16.83 -36.24 19.85
N GLY A 83 15.51 -36.15 19.65
CA GLY A 83 14.81 -36.58 18.45
C GLY A 83 14.47 -38.06 18.40
N ASN A 84 14.56 -38.80 19.51
CA ASN A 84 14.20 -40.21 19.57
C ASN A 84 12.70 -40.40 19.82
N LEU A 85 12.10 -41.41 19.19
CA LEU A 85 10.73 -41.82 19.47
C LEU A 85 10.68 -42.68 20.74
N ILE A 86 9.95 -42.20 21.75
CA ILE A 86 9.70 -42.87 23.01
C ILE A 86 8.23 -43.32 23.07
N ILE A 87 8.01 -44.62 23.25
CA ILE A 87 6.68 -45.23 23.43
C ILE A 87 6.53 -45.71 24.86
N THR A 88 5.50 -45.27 25.56
CA THR A 88 5.07 -45.81 26.86
C THR A 88 3.86 -46.70 26.64
N LEU A 89 3.92 -47.94 27.14
CA LEU A 89 2.84 -48.90 27.09
C LEU A 89 1.93 -48.76 28.32
N SER A 90 0.70 -49.26 28.25
CA SER A 90 -0.31 -49.18 29.32
C SER A 90 0.06 -49.96 30.60
N ASP A 91 1.11 -50.78 30.55
CA ASP A 91 1.68 -51.47 31.72
C ASP A 91 2.86 -50.70 32.34
N GLY A 92 3.18 -49.50 31.84
CA GLY A 92 4.30 -48.66 32.28
C GLY A 92 5.64 -48.98 31.60
N THR A 93 5.70 -49.98 30.72
CA THR A 93 6.92 -50.28 29.96
C THR A 93 7.25 -49.15 28.99
N VAL A 94 8.52 -48.74 28.93
CA VAL A 94 8.99 -47.66 28.04
C VAL A 94 9.98 -48.21 27.02
N HIS A 95 9.72 -47.93 25.74
CA HIS A 95 10.59 -48.27 24.61
C HIS A 95 11.15 -47.00 23.96
N ASN A 96 12.45 -46.96 23.74
CA ASN A 96 13.09 -45.98 22.85
C ASN A 96 13.36 -46.65 21.50
N LEU A 97 12.69 -46.17 20.46
CA LEU A 97 12.77 -46.72 19.10
C LEU A 97 13.81 -46.01 18.22
N GLY A 98 14.60 -45.11 18.81
CA GLY A 98 15.69 -44.40 18.14
C GLY A 98 15.24 -43.12 17.44
N LYS A 99 16.21 -42.48 16.76
CA LYS A 99 16.07 -41.16 16.16
C LYS A 99 15.08 -41.16 14.99
N VAL A 100 14.06 -40.32 15.09
CA VAL A 100 13.02 -40.14 14.06
C VAL A 100 13.02 -38.74 13.45
N THR A 101 13.89 -37.84 13.91
CA THR A 101 14.07 -36.51 13.32
C THR A 101 15.20 -36.51 12.28
N GLY A 102 14.90 -35.96 11.09
CA GLY A 102 15.91 -35.67 10.07
C GLY A 102 16.64 -34.36 10.36
N GLU A 103 17.82 -34.18 9.77
CA GLU A 103 18.50 -32.89 9.76
C GLU A 103 17.65 -31.87 8.99
N LYS A 104 17.64 -30.62 9.47
CA LYS A 104 17.02 -29.52 8.73
C LYS A 104 17.77 -29.37 7.41
N GLY A 105 17.06 -29.44 6.28
CA GLY A 105 17.66 -29.20 4.98
C GLY A 105 18.26 -27.79 4.90
N ASP A 106 19.32 -27.66 4.11
CA ASP A 106 19.94 -26.36 3.83
C ASP A 106 18.91 -25.37 3.29
N ALA A 107 19.11 -24.08 3.61
CA ALA A 107 18.33 -23.04 2.98
C ALA A 107 18.52 -23.06 1.45
N GLY A 108 17.43 -22.86 0.71
CA GLY A 108 17.53 -22.63 -0.73
C GLY A 108 18.42 -21.41 -1.02
N LYS A 109 19.13 -21.44 -2.15
CA LYS A 109 19.84 -20.24 -2.63
C LYS A 109 18.83 -19.15 -2.96
N ASP A 110 19.20 -17.90 -2.68
CA ASP A 110 18.41 -16.75 -3.10
C ASP A 110 18.22 -16.74 -4.62
N GLY A 111 17.08 -16.22 -5.07
CA GLY A 111 16.84 -15.97 -6.48
C GLY A 111 17.83 -14.92 -7.00
N GLN A 112 18.19 -14.99 -8.28
CA GLN A 112 18.96 -13.91 -8.90
C GLN A 112 18.11 -12.64 -9.00
N ASP A 113 18.75 -11.49 -8.84
CA ASP A 113 18.12 -10.20 -9.08
C ASP A 113 17.59 -10.11 -10.52
N GLY A 114 16.43 -9.46 -10.68
CA GLY A 114 15.90 -9.14 -12.00
C GLY A 114 16.79 -8.15 -12.77
N SER A 115 16.71 -8.15 -14.10
CA SER A 115 17.39 -7.14 -14.91
C SER A 115 16.83 -5.74 -14.65
N ASN A 116 17.68 -4.72 -14.76
CA ASN A 116 17.24 -3.32 -14.70
C ASN A 116 16.23 -3.02 -15.81
N GLY A 117 15.15 -2.30 -15.48
CA GLY A 117 14.15 -1.85 -16.44
C GLY A 117 14.64 -0.70 -17.33
N ASN A 118 13.91 -0.42 -18.41
CA ASN A 118 14.17 0.70 -19.30
C ASN A 118 13.72 2.03 -18.67
N GLY A 119 14.61 3.01 -18.56
CA GLY A 119 14.34 4.32 -17.96
C GLY A 119 13.87 5.37 -18.98
N ILE A 120 13.53 6.57 -18.49
CA ILE A 120 13.21 7.73 -19.33
C ILE A 120 14.48 8.55 -19.54
N GLN A 121 14.85 8.77 -20.79
CA GLN A 121 15.96 9.61 -21.21
C GLN A 121 15.57 11.09 -21.33
N SER A 122 14.40 11.39 -21.93
CA SER A 122 13.86 12.76 -22.03
C SER A 122 12.32 12.77 -22.13
N ALA A 123 11.73 13.91 -21.80
CA ALA A 123 10.31 14.17 -21.92
C ALA A 123 10.10 15.61 -22.43
N GLU A 124 9.46 15.77 -23.58
CA GLU A 124 9.34 17.03 -24.29
C GLU A 124 7.91 17.23 -24.84
N ILE A 125 7.53 18.47 -25.10
CA ILE A 125 6.27 18.82 -25.77
C ILE A 125 6.61 19.27 -27.17
N ASP A 126 6.03 18.60 -28.18
CA ASP A 126 6.24 18.98 -29.58
C ASP A 126 5.45 20.24 -29.97
N ALA A 127 5.68 20.72 -31.21
CA ALA A 127 5.00 21.91 -31.72
C ALA A 127 3.47 21.76 -31.84
N ASP A 128 2.97 20.52 -31.92
CA ASP A 128 1.54 20.21 -31.99
C ASP A 128 0.90 20.09 -30.59
N GLY A 129 1.71 20.17 -29.54
CA GLY A 129 1.31 20.09 -28.13
C GLY A 129 1.24 18.66 -27.59
N ASN A 130 1.85 17.67 -28.26
CA ASN A 130 1.91 16.29 -27.78
C ASN A 130 3.08 16.07 -26.83
N LEU A 131 2.87 15.19 -25.84
CA LEU A 131 3.94 14.72 -24.96
C LEU A 131 4.74 13.60 -25.64
N ILE A 132 6.03 13.83 -25.84
CA ILE A 132 6.98 12.87 -26.41
C ILE A 132 7.93 12.39 -25.31
N ILE A 133 8.02 11.08 -25.12
CA ILE A 133 8.95 10.42 -24.18
C ILE A 133 10.01 9.66 -24.98
N THR A 134 11.28 9.94 -24.72
CA THR A 134 12.41 9.12 -25.20
C THR A 134 12.89 8.26 -24.06
N PHE A 135 12.98 6.95 -24.27
CA PHE A 135 13.49 5.99 -23.29
C PHE A 135 15.01 5.83 -23.41
N THR A 136 15.65 5.24 -22.39
CA THR A 136 17.11 5.01 -22.37
C THR A 136 17.60 4.02 -23.42
N ASP A 137 16.72 3.20 -23.98
CA ASP A 137 17.00 2.32 -25.13
C ASP A 137 16.82 3.02 -26.49
N GLY A 138 16.49 4.31 -26.50
CA GLY A 138 16.26 5.10 -27.71
C GLY A 138 14.87 4.96 -28.32
N VAL A 139 13.97 4.17 -27.72
CA VAL A 139 12.57 4.13 -28.15
C VAL A 139 11.92 5.48 -27.86
N VAL A 140 11.17 6.01 -28.83
CA VAL A 140 10.42 7.27 -28.71
C VAL A 140 8.92 6.97 -28.76
N THR A 141 8.18 7.45 -27.77
CA THR A 141 6.73 7.27 -27.66
C THR A 141 6.04 8.62 -27.59
N ASN A 142 5.06 8.84 -28.46
CA ASN A 142 4.14 9.97 -28.38
C ASN A 142 2.90 9.55 -27.56
N LEU A 143 2.66 10.23 -26.44
CA LEU A 143 1.54 9.97 -25.51
C LEU A 143 0.31 10.84 -25.80
N GLY A 144 0.34 11.62 -26.88
CA GLY A 144 -0.76 12.44 -27.36
C GLY A 144 -0.76 13.87 -26.79
N LYS A 145 -1.77 14.64 -27.23
CA LYS A 145 -1.89 16.08 -26.98
C LYS A 145 -2.18 16.37 -25.50
N ILE A 146 -1.29 17.13 -24.86
CA ILE A 146 -1.44 17.56 -23.46
C ILE A 146 -1.63 19.08 -23.32
N VAL A 147 -1.38 19.86 -24.37
CA VAL A 147 -1.61 21.31 -24.37
C VAL A 147 -3.08 21.60 -24.70
N GLY A 148 -3.80 22.16 -23.72
CA GLY A 148 -5.16 22.64 -23.87
C GLY A 148 -5.24 23.93 -24.70
N THR A 149 -6.42 24.24 -25.24
CA THR A 149 -6.67 25.54 -25.88
C THR A 149 -6.83 26.62 -24.83
N ASP A 150 -6.36 27.84 -25.12
CA ASP A 150 -6.63 29.00 -24.27
C ASP A 150 -8.14 29.19 -24.04
N GLY A 151 -8.48 29.66 -22.83
CA GLY A 151 -9.84 30.05 -22.51
C GLY A 151 -10.30 31.23 -23.37
N LYS A 152 -11.60 31.33 -23.65
CA LYS A 152 -12.14 32.54 -24.26
C LYS A 152 -11.87 33.74 -23.35
N ASN A 153 -11.42 34.85 -23.93
CA ASN A 153 -11.33 36.12 -23.21
C ASN A 153 -12.70 36.46 -22.59
N GLY A 154 -12.69 37.03 -21.39
CA GLY A 154 -13.89 37.61 -20.79
C GLY A 154 -14.41 38.76 -21.66
N THR A 155 -15.70 39.05 -21.56
CA THR A 155 -16.25 40.28 -22.16
C THR A 155 -15.69 41.50 -21.45
N ASP A 156 -15.36 42.54 -22.20
CA ASP A 156 -14.94 43.82 -21.63
C ASP A 156 -15.98 44.35 -20.63
N GLY A 157 -15.49 44.99 -19.56
CA GLY A 157 -16.35 45.70 -18.61
C GLY A 157 -17.08 46.86 -19.29
N LYS A 158 -18.28 47.20 -18.81
CA LYS A 158 -18.95 48.41 -19.28
C LYS A 158 -18.13 49.64 -18.92
N ASP A 159 -18.06 50.60 -19.84
CA ASP A 159 -17.42 51.89 -19.59
C ASP A 159 -18.01 52.58 -18.35
N GLY A 160 -17.14 53.29 -17.63
CA GLY A 160 -17.56 54.18 -16.54
C GLY A 160 -18.43 55.31 -17.07
N LYS A 161 -19.29 55.88 -16.22
CA LYS A 161 -20.03 57.11 -16.56
C LYS A 161 -19.03 58.27 -16.68
N ASP A 162 -19.25 59.13 -17.67
CA ASP A 162 -18.48 60.36 -17.82
C ASP A 162 -18.56 61.23 -16.55
N GLY A 163 -17.46 61.93 -16.26
CA GLY A 163 -17.44 62.96 -15.23
C GLY A 163 -18.28 64.17 -15.62
N VAL A 164 -18.79 64.90 -14.63
CA VAL A 164 -19.45 66.20 -14.88
C VAL A 164 -18.42 67.26 -15.24
N ASP A 165 -18.73 68.08 -16.25
CA ASP A 165 -17.89 69.19 -16.67
C ASP A 165 -17.61 70.19 -15.52
N GLY A 166 -16.39 70.72 -15.50
CA GLY A 166 -15.99 71.77 -14.55
C GLY A 166 -16.69 73.10 -14.82
N LYS A 167 -16.80 73.95 -13.79
CA LYS A 167 -17.33 75.33 -13.94
C LYS A 167 -16.38 76.18 -14.79
N ASN A 168 -16.94 77.10 -15.58
CA ASN A 168 -16.17 78.10 -16.33
C ASN A 168 -15.29 78.96 -15.41
N GLY A 169 -14.07 79.28 -15.86
CA GLY A 169 -13.14 80.17 -15.15
C GLY A 169 -13.51 81.66 -15.30
N ILE A 170 -12.99 82.50 -14.39
CA ILE A 170 -13.11 83.96 -14.43
C ILE A 170 -11.84 84.55 -15.06
N GLY A 171 -11.99 85.38 -16.11
CA GLY A 171 -10.88 86.03 -16.81
C GLY A 171 -10.61 87.46 -16.36
N ILE A 172 -9.63 88.13 -16.97
CA ILE A 172 -9.33 89.55 -16.74
C ILE A 172 -9.97 90.38 -17.86
N LYS A 173 -10.83 91.33 -17.47
CA LYS A 173 -11.52 92.29 -18.34
C LYS A 173 -10.69 93.55 -18.62
N GLY A 174 -9.86 93.98 -17.68
CA GLY A 174 -8.99 95.15 -17.83
C GLY A 174 -8.07 95.34 -16.62
N CYS A 175 -7.10 96.26 -16.73
CA CYS A 175 -6.23 96.61 -15.63
C CYS A 175 -5.91 98.12 -15.61
N ARG A 176 -5.60 98.63 -14.41
CA ARG A 176 -5.10 99.99 -14.20
C ARG A 176 -4.15 100.03 -13.02
N ILE A 177 -3.38 101.10 -12.92
CA ILE A 177 -2.57 101.42 -11.73
C ILE A 177 -3.32 102.51 -10.96
N ASP A 178 -3.46 102.37 -9.65
CA ASP A 178 -4.03 103.42 -8.80
C ASP A 178 -2.99 104.46 -8.37
N ASP A 179 -3.44 105.54 -7.70
CA ASP A 179 -2.55 106.62 -7.28
C ASP A 179 -1.53 106.20 -6.21
N ASN A 180 -1.73 105.02 -5.58
CA ASN A 180 -0.81 104.42 -4.61
C ASN A 180 0.21 103.48 -5.27
N GLY A 181 0.11 103.28 -6.59
CA GLY A 181 0.99 102.40 -7.35
C GLY A 181 0.58 100.92 -7.35
N ASN A 182 -0.65 100.58 -6.94
CA ASN A 182 -1.14 99.19 -6.99
C ASN A 182 -1.73 98.83 -8.36
N LEU A 183 -1.46 97.61 -8.83
CA LEU A 183 -2.09 97.05 -10.02
C LEU A 183 -3.48 96.51 -9.67
N ILE A 184 -4.51 97.17 -10.19
CA ILE A 184 -5.90 96.75 -10.02
C ILE A 184 -6.38 96.07 -11.30
N LEU A 185 -6.82 94.82 -11.18
CA LEU A 185 -7.42 94.03 -12.25
C LEU A 185 -8.94 94.09 -12.13
N THR A 186 -9.64 94.38 -13.22
CA THR A 186 -11.09 94.13 -13.33
C THR A 186 -11.27 92.76 -13.97
N LEU A 187 -12.01 91.88 -13.31
CA LEU A 187 -12.30 90.53 -13.80
C LEU A 187 -13.51 90.54 -14.76
N THR A 188 -13.73 89.45 -15.49
CA THR A 188 -14.84 89.33 -16.46
C THR A 188 -16.22 89.38 -15.81
N ASP A 189 -16.31 89.10 -14.51
CA ASP A 189 -17.53 89.26 -13.71
C ASP A 189 -17.71 90.70 -13.16
N ASN A 190 -16.83 91.63 -13.54
CA ASN A 190 -16.75 93.02 -13.06
C ASN A 190 -16.32 93.20 -11.60
N THR A 191 -15.90 92.14 -10.92
CA THR A 191 -15.20 92.29 -9.64
C THR A 191 -13.80 92.87 -9.88
N THR A 192 -13.24 93.50 -8.86
CA THR A 192 -11.87 94.03 -8.92
C THR A 192 -10.97 93.25 -7.97
N LEU A 193 -9.81 92.82 -8.47
CA LEU A 193 -8.73 92.22 -7.70
C LEU A 193 -7.57 93.19 -7.63
N ASP A 194 -7.14 93.54 -6.42
CA ASP A 194 -5.86 94.22 -6.20
C ASP A 194 -4.73 93.18 -6.24
N ALA A 195 -3.87 93.28 -7.25
CA ALA A 195 -2.72 92.39 -7.44
C ALA A 195 -1.45 92.88 -6.72
N GLY A 196 -1.54 93.99 -5.97
CA GLY A 196 -0.49 94.54 -5.14
C GLY A 196 0.28 95.71 -5.76
N ASN A 197 1.18 96.29 -4.95
CA ASN A 197 1.98 97.45 -5.30
C ASN A 197 3.08 97.09 -6.32
N ILE A 198 3.15 97.85 -7.42
CA ILE A 198 4.13 97.67 -8.50
C ILE A 198 5.17 98.80 -8.60
N SER A 199 5.25 99.67 -7.57
CA SER A 199 6.14 100.85 -7.48
C SER A 199 7.65 100.54 -7.41
N ALA A 200 8.05 99.27 -7.62
CA ALA A 200 9.45 98.86 -7.72
C ALA A 200 10.05 99.00 -9.14
N ILE A 201 9.34 99.62 -10.11
CA ILE A 201 9.86 99.91 -11.46
C ILE A 201 10.16 101.41 -11.61
N SER A 202 10.95 101.97 -10.70
CA SER A 202 11.41 103.37 -10.77
C SER A 202 12.89 103.53 -11.19
N ASP A 203 13.68 102.45 -11.27
CA ASP A 203 15.12 102.55 -11.53
C ASP A 203 15.58 102.29 -12.98
N ASN A 204 14.68 102.13 -13.96
CA ASN A 204 15.12 101.89 -15.36
C ASN A 204 14.26 102.50 -16.49
N VAL A 205 13.48 103.56 -16.24
CA VAL A 205 12.89 104.37 -17.34
C VAL A 205 13.71 105.64 -17.55
N ASN A 206 14.79 105.49 -18.33
CA ASN A 206 15.67 106.58 -18.73
C ASN A 206 15.03 107.39 -19.88
N VAL A 207 14.29 108.47 -19.56
CA VAL A 207 13.87 109.49 -20.54
C VAL A 207 14.79 110.73 -20.46
N SER A 208 16.11 110.53 -20.64
CA SER A 208 17.13 111.60 -20.55
C SER A 208 17.36 112.44 -21.82
N LYS A 209 16.38 112.59 -22.71
CA LYS A 209 16.48 113.62 -23.78
C LYS A 209 15.12 114.31 -24.00
N PRO A 210 15.01 115.63 -23.71
CA PRO A 210 13.81 116.37 -24.08
C PRO A 210 13.72 116.47 -25.61
N LEU A 211 12.53 116.25 -26.17
CA LEU A 211 12.28 116.45 -27.60
C LEU A 211 12.48 117.93 -27.91
N ALA A 212 13.58 118.25 -28.59
CA ALA A 212 13.91 119.59 -29.01
C ALA A 212 12.90 120.08 -30.06
N THR A 213 12.07 121.04 -29.67
CA THR A 213 11.27 121.86 -30.60
C THR A 213 12.20 122.79 -31.38
N ALA A 214 12.36 122.55 -32.69
CA ALA A 214 12.88 123.53 -33.65
C ALA A 214 12.15 123.37 -34.99
N ALA A 215 11.52 124.45 -35.43
CA ALA A 215 10.56 124.54 -36.52
C ALA A 215 11.21 124.69 -37.91
N VAL A 216 10.53 124.20 -38.96
CA VAL A 216 10.79 124.58 -40.36
C VAL A 216 9.53 125.23 -40.93
N SER A 217 9.64 126.53 -41.22
CA SER A 217 8.64 127.36 -41.90
C SER A 217 8.80 127.30 -43.42
N VAL A 218 7.72 127.24 -44.21
CA VAL A 218 7.62 127.99 -45.49
C VAL A 218 6.15 128.36 -45.76
N ALA A 219 5.91 129.67 -45.75
CA ALA A 219 4.96 130.47 -46.54
C ALA A 219 3.54 129.92 -46.83
N GLY A 220 2.55 130.53 -46.16
CA GLY A 220 1.13 130.43 -46.51
C GLY A 220 0.21 130.73 -45.32
N THR A 221 0.28 131.96 -44.78
CA THR A 221 -0.61 132.51 -43.73
C THR A 221 -0.76 131.72 -42.42
N SER A 222 0.06 132.02 -41.41
CA SER A 222 -0.33 132.05 -39.98
C SER A 222 0.80 132.68 -39.16
N LEU A 223 0.74 134.01 -39.06
CA LEU A 223 1.65 134.93 -38.36
C LEU A 223 0.99 135.23 -36.99
N LEU A 224 1.59 134.97 -35.84
CA LEU A 224 2.32 135.91 -34.95
C LEU A 224 2.33 135.13 -33.61
N TRP A 225 3.39 134.87 -32.83
CA TRP A 225 4.61 135.61 -32.60
C TRP A 225 5.58 134.71 -31.80
N ASN A 226 6.84 134.65 -32.24
CA ASN A 226 7.97 134.29 -31.41
C ASN A 226 8.20 135.39 -30.36
N VAL A 227 8.28 135.04 -29.09
CA VAL A 227 9.00 135.82 -28.07
C VAL A 227 10.10 134.88 -27.58
N VAL A 228 11.29 134.92 -28.18
CA VAL A 228 12.39 135.78 -27.73
C VAL A 228 12.59 135.61 -26.21
N SER A 229 13.37 134.60 -25.76
CA SER A 229 14.24 134.67 -24.55
C SER A 229 14.78 133.30 -24.07
N VAL A 230 15.46 132.49 -24.89
CA VAL A 230 16.40 131.48 -24.33
C VAL A 230 17.72 131.49 -25.10
N ALA A 231 18.31 132.67 -25.18
CA ALA A 231 19.74 132.85 -25.41
C ALA A 231 20.21 133.96 -24.48
N ILE A 232 21.39 133.78 -23.88
CA ILE A 232 22.16 134.72 -23.04
C ILE A 232 21.98 134.53 -21.52
N SER A 233 22.79 133.62 -20.95
CA SER A 233 23.75 133.90 -19.85
C SER A 233 24.16 132.59 -19.16
N ILE A 234 25.20 131.90 -19.65
CA ILE A 234 26.59 132.07 -19.18
C ILE A 234 26.73 131.70 -17.69
N ILE A 235 27.14 130.45 -17.41
CA ILE A 235 28.06 130.20 -16.30
C ILE A 235 29.44 130.03 -16.95
N ARG A 236 30.25 131.09 -16.84
CA ARG A 236 31.65 131.08 -17.23
C ARG A 236 32.34 129.88 -16.60
N LYS A 237 32.94 129.05 -17.45
CA LYS A 237 34.11 128.22 -17.14
C LYS A 237 35.06 128.96 -16.19
N LYS A 238 35.46 128.28 -15.11
CA LYS A 238 36.72 128.40 -14.34
C LYS A 238 36.46 127.55 -13.09
N LYS A 239 37.25 126.55 -12.70
CA LYS A 239 38.67 126.21 -12.81
C LYS A 239 38.74 124.70 -12.48
N LEU A 240 39.58 123.89 -13.13
CA LEU A 240 40.90 123.48 -12.61
C LEU A 240 40.78 123.08 -11.12
N VAL A 241 40.90 121.82 -10.72
CA VAL A 241 41.85 120.76 -11.10
C VAL A 241 41.15 119.41 -11.06
#